data_AF-X0RRM9-F1
#
_entry.id   AF-X0RRM9-F1
#
_cell.length_a   1.000
_cell.length_b   1.000
_cell.length_c   1.000
_cell.angle_alpha   90.00
_cell.angle_beta   90.00
_cell.angle_gamma   90.00
#
_symmetry.space_group_name_H-M   'P 1'
#
loop_
_entity.id
_entity.type
_entity.pdbx_description
1 polymer ?
#
loop_
_entity_poly.entity_id
_entity_poly.type
_entity_poly.pdbx_seq_one_letter_code
_entity_poly.pdbx_strand_id
1 'polypeptide(L)' 'MELALQTAVNGGLLSVFFALMAIGFTLIFGVMGIINFAHGELYMIGAYVVWLTYAQGILPFPLAILAGAGIVAGIGMV' A
#
# COMPACT_ATOMS: atom_id res chain seq x y z
N MET A 1 18.95 31.34 1.29
CA MET A 1 17.99 31.27 2.41
C MET A 1 16.71 30.58 1.98
N GLU A 2 16.11 30.97 0.85
CA GLU A 2 14.87 30.40 0.31
C GLU A 2 14.90 28.87 0.12
N LEU A 3 15.93 28.32 -0.53
CA LEU A 3 16.04 26.88 -0.79
C LEU A 3 16.08 26.05 0.51
N ALA A 4 16.76 26.56 1.54
CA ALA A 4 16.87 25.89 2.83
C ALA A 4 15.52 25.86 3.56
N LEU A 5 14.78 26.98 3.51
CA LEU A 5 13.43 27.07 4.07
C LEU A 5 12.46 26.12 3.33
N GLN A 6 12.49 26.11 2.00
CA GLN A 6 11.65 25.23 1.18
C GLN A 6 11.94 23.74 1.45
N THR A 7 13.21 23.37 1.60
CA THR A 7 13.61 21.99 1.90
C THR A 7 13.18 21.58 3.31
N ALA A 8 13.29 22.48 4.29
CA ALA A 8 12.81 22.24 5.65
C ALA A 8 11.28 22.05 5.70
N VAL A 9 10.52 22.89 4.97
CA VAL A 9 9.07 22.76 4.86
C VAL A 9 8.67 21.47 4.17
N ASN A 10 9.30 21.13 3.04
CA ASN A 10 9.04 19.88 2.34
C ASN A 10 9.37 18.65 3.20
N GLY A 11 10.51 18.66 3.90
CA GLY A 11 10.88 17.60 4.82
C GLY A 11 9.92 17.47 6.01
N GLY A 12 9.44 18.59 6.54
CA GLY A 12 8.42 18.62 7.57
C GLY A 12 7.09 18.03 7.11
N LEU A 13 6.61 18.42 5.93
CA LEU A 13 5.40 17.85 5.33
C LEU A 13 5.52 16.34 5.16
N LEU A 14 6.64 15.88 4.61
CA LEU A 14 6.90 14.46 4.37
C LEU A 14 6.99 13.68 5.70
N SER A 15 7.54 14.28 6.75
CA SER A 15 7.56 13.71 8.10
C SER A 15 6.16 13.61 8.71
N VAL A 16 5.29 14.61 8.49
CA VAL A 16 3.89 14.57 8.94
C VAL A 16 3.13 13.44 8.24
N PHE A 17 3.34 13.24 6.94
CA PHE A 17 2.77 12.10 6.23
C PHE A 17 3.18 10.76 6.84
N PHE A 18 4.47 10.57 7.12
CA PHE A 18 4.94 9.35 7.78
C PHE A 18 4.44 9.21 9.22
N ALA A 19 4.36 10.29 9.99
CA ALA A 19 3.81 10.28 11.35
C ALA A 19 2.34 9.88 11.35
N LEU A 20 1.53 10.43 10.44
CA LEU A 20 0.12 10.04 10.28
C LEU A 20 -0.03 8.57 9.88
N MET A 21 0.81 8.08 8.98
CA MET A 21 0.81 6.68 8.58
C MET A 21 1.15 5.76 9.76
N ALA A 22 2.15 6.11 10.57
CA ALA A 22 2.53 5.39 11.77
C ALA A 22 1.41 5.39 12.83
N ILE A 23 0.75 6.54 13.04
CA ILE A 23 -0.42 6.65 13.93
C ILE A 23 -1.57 5.78 13.43
N GLY A 24 -1.84 5.76 12.12
CA GLY A 24 -2.84 4.87 11.54
C GLY A 24 -2.56 3.39 11.84
N PHE A 25 -1.30 2.98 11.69
CA PHE A 25 -0.86 1.62 12.01
C PHE A 25 -0.99 1.29 13.51
N THR A 26 -0.62 2.20 14.41
CA THR A 26 -0.77 1.99 15.85
C THR A 26 -2.23 1.99 16.28
N LEU A 27 -3.12 2.74 15.62
CA LEU A 27 -4.56 2.70 15.88
C LEU A 27 -5.17 1.38 15.40
N ILE A 28 -4.82 0.92 14.20
CA ILE A 28 -5.30 -0.36 13.65
C ILE A 28 -4.93 -1.51 14.60
N PHE A 29 -3.65 -1.63 14.99
CA PHE A 29 -3.22 -2.73 15.86
C PHE A 29 -3.50 -2.51 17.35
N GLY A 30 -3.51 -1.26 17.81
CA GLY A 30 -3.73 -0.91 19.21
C GLY A 30 -5.19 -1.02 19.65
N VAL A 31 -6.15 -0.73 18.76
CA VAL A 31 -7.58 -0.81 19.08
C VAL A 31 -8.15 -2.21 18.77
N MET A 32 -7.72 -2.85 17.68
CA MET A 32 -8.26 -4.17 17.32
C MET A 32 -7.77 -5.29 18.24
N GLY A 33 -6.67 -5.12 18.99
CA GLY A 33 -6.14 -6.10 19.94
C GLY A 33 -5.66 -7.42 19.32
N ILE A 34 -5.76 -7.56 18.00
CA ILE A 34 -5.38 -8.75 17.23
C ILE A 34 -4.59 -8.27 16.01
N ILE A 35 -3.39 -8.83 15.82
CA ILE A 35 -2.57 -8.56 14.64
C ILE A 35 -3.16 -9.35 13.47
N ASN A 36 -3.74 -8.66 12.50
CA ASN A 36 -4.22 -9.27 11.26
C ASN A 36 -3.03 -9.48 10.29
N PHE A 37 -2.52 -10.71 10.23
CA PHE A 37 -1.46 -11.11 9.29
C PHE A 37 -1.98 -11.26 7.84
N ALA A 38 -3.31 -11.30 7.65
CA ALA A 38 -3.92 -11.44 6.33
C ALA A 38 -3.66 -10.24 5.42
N HIS A 39 -3.43 -9.06 6.00
CA HIS A 39 -3.15 -7.85 5.23
C HIS A 39 -1.88 -7.97 4.38
N GLY A 40 -0.82 -8.57 4.93
CA GLY A 40 0.46 -8.75 4.24
C GLY A 40 0.38 -9.80 3.13
N GLU A 41 -0.25 -10.94 3.39
CA GLU A 41 -0.43 -12.00 2.38
C GLU A 41 -1.32 -11.56 1.22
N LEU A 42 -2.44 -10.87 1.50
CA LEU A 42 -3.34 -10.35 0.47
C LEU A 42 -2.66 -9.30 -0.42
N TYR A 43 -1.85 -8.41 0.18
CA TYR A 43 -1.05 -7.45 -0.56
C TYR A 43 -0.06 -8.15 -1.50
N MET A 44 0.66 -9.16 -0.98
CA MET A 44 1.64 -9.91 -1.77
C MET A 44 0.97 -10.65 -2.94
N ILE A 45 -0.18 -11.31 -2.71
CA ILE A 45 -0.94 -11.98 -3.78
C ILE A 45 -1.32 -10.99 -4.87
N GLY A 46 -1.89 -9.83 -4.51
CA GLY A 46 -2.25 -8.79 -5.48
C GLY A 46 -1.05 -8.31 -6.29
N ALA A 47 0.06 -8.01 -5.62
CA ALA A 47 1.29 -7.56 -6.27
C ALA A 47 1.87 -8.62 -7.23
N TYR A 48 1.89 -9.89 -6.84
CA TYR A 48 2.38 -10.98 -7.70
C TYR A 48 1.48 -11.23 -8.91
N VAL A 49 0.15 -11.08 -8.78
CA VAL A 49 -0.77 -11.16 -9.93
C VAL A 49 -0.47 -10.04 -10.94
N VAL A 50 -0.32 -8.80 -10.46
CA VAL A 50 0.01 -7.66 -11.33
C VAL A 50 1.35 -7.91 -12.02
N TRP A 51 2.37 -8.31 -11.25
CA TRP A 51 3.70 -8.59 -11.79
C TRP A 51 3.68 -9.70 -12.83
N LEU A 52 3.02 -10.83 -12.55
CA LEU A 52 2.98 -11.97 -13.47
C LEU A 52 2.22 -11.62 -14.76
N THR A 53 1.06 -10.99 -14.64
CA THR A 53 0.23 -10.64 -15.81
C THR A 53 0.86 -9.56 -16.69
N TYR A 54 1.56 -8.60 -16.08
CA TYR A 54 2.29 -7.56 -16.80
C TYR A 54 3.62 -8.05 -17.38
N ALA A 55 4.45 -8.74 -16.58
CA ALA A 55 5.79 -9.18 -16.99
C ALA A 55 5.74 -10.25 -18.11
N GLN A 56 4.70 -11.07 -18.16
CA GLN A 56 4.48 -12.04 -19.23
C GLN A 56 3.77 -11.43 -20.46
N GLY A 57 3.47 -10.12 -20.45
CA GLY A 57 2.80 -9.44 -21.55
C GLY A 57 1.34 -9.84 -21.77
N ILE A 58 0.70 -10.45 -20.77
CA ILE A 58 -0.69 -10.95 -20.86
C ILE A 58 -1.68 -9.78 -20.82
N LEU A 59 -1.44 -8.81 -19.93
CA LEU A 59 -2.30 -7.65 -19.74
C LEU A 59 -1.48 -6.35 -19.74
N PRO A 60 -2.00 -5.25 -20.33
CA PRO A 60 -1.42 -3.94 -20.13
C PRO A 60 -1.61 -3.51 -18.67
N PHE A 61 -0.72 -2.64 -18.19
CA PHE A 61 -0.60 -2.29 -16.77
C PHE A 61 -1.93 -1.94 -16.07
N PRO A 62 -2.86 -1.15 -16.64
CA PRO A 62 -4.15 -0.86 -15.98
C PRO A 62 -5.03 -2.11 -15.79
N LEU A 63 -5.06 -3.00 -16.80
CA LEU A 63 -5.84 -4.24 -16.72
C LEU A 63 -5.19 -5.25 -15.75
N ALA A 64 -3.86 -5.27 -15.67
CA ALA A 64 -3.13 -6.07 -14.67
C ALA A 64 -3.50 -5.65 -13.24
N ILE A 65 -3.60 -4.34 -12.96
CA ILE A 65 -4.05 -3.82 -11.65
C ILE A 65 -5.47 -4.29 -11.32
N LEU A 66 -6.40 -4.19 -12.28
CA LEU A 66 -7.77 -4.63 -12.08
C LEU A 66 -7.86 -6.14 -11.82
N ALA A 67 -7.04 -6.94 -12.51
CA ALA A 67 -6.95 -8.38 -12.26
C ALA A 67 -6.42 -8.68 -10.85
N GLY A 68 -5.36 -8.01 -10.42
CA GLY A 68 -4.81 -8.14 -9.06
C GLY A 68 -5.82 -7.76 -7.99
N ALA A 69 -6.50 -6.62 -8.15
CA ALA A 69 -7.54 -6.16 -7.24
C ALA A 69 -8.74 -7.13 -7.20
N GLY A 70 -9.18 -7.65 -8.35
CA GLY A 70 -10.27 -8.61 -8.44
C GLY A 70 -9.97 -9.93 -7.73
N ILE A 71 -8.76 -10.48 -7.92
CA ILE A 71 -8.35 -11.72 -7.26
C ILE A 71 -8.27 -11.52 -5.73
N VAL A 72 -7.65 -10.43 -5.26
CA VAL A 72 -7.56 -10.14 -3.82
C VAL A 72 -8.94 -9.93 -3.20
N ALA A 73 -9.85 -9.22 -3.89
CA ALA A 73 -11.22 -9.05 -3.42
C ALA A 73 -11.96 -10.40 -3.35
N GLY A 74 -11.78 -11.27 -4.34
CA GLY A 74 -12.35 -12.62 -4.33
C GLY A 74 -11.88 -13.47 -3.16
N ILE A 75 -10.56 -13.48 -2.89
CA ILE A 75 -9.97 -14.24 -1.79
C ILE A 75 -10.40 -13.66 -0.44
N GLY A 76 -10.44 -12.35 -0.28
CA GLY A 76 -10.83 -11.69 0.97
C GLY A 76 -12.32 -11.80 1.33
N MET A 77 -13.17 -12.29 0.41
CA MET A 77 -14.59 -12.57 0.69
C MET A 77 -14.83 -13.95 1.30
N VAL A 78 -13.85 -14.86 1.26
CA VAL A 78 -13.93 -16.22 1.82
C VAL A 78 -13.36 -16.23 3.23
#